data_AF-A0A4R6YKS6-F1
#
_entry.id   AF-A0A4R6YKS6-F1
#
_cell.length_a   1.000
_cell.length_b   1.000
_cell.length_c   1.000
_cell.angle_alpha   90.00
_cell.angle_beta   90.00
_cell.angle_gamma   90.00
#
_symmetry.space_group_name_H-M   'P 1'
#
loop_
_entity.id
_entity.type
_entity.pdbx_description
1 polymer ?
#
loop_
_entity_poly.entity_id
_entity_poly.type
_entity_poly.pdbx_seq_one_letter_code
_entity_poly.pdbx_strand_id
1 'polypeptide(L)'
;MPTSTKNVESIKVAEVRKREKTLEEAIAIHEALKEAYSHIEAAVGTQQDLLRTLLTSVQQLSEEHLYLAAQLPGTVSSPLQDEITREELDLGKLDKERKALAENYRKAVGVAQESIERIRESLADRIARYAERFLQESVSVRFERNSPFSLATGVSKVNIPTFRVAMTSGTHATQQVRTSETSVSESQKEFLDLAFRLAVLDMVTDDGAMTLIVETPEASLDTWFMERAADLIRDFATRGSSKQRRVIATSNLNGTTMIGHLLGRPAGSRRKSGGHLVNLMKLTAQPGVLKDKTAQALFDDEVGKYADG
;
A
#
# COMPACT_ATOMS: atom_id res chain seq x y z
N MET A 1 -108.51 79.51 16.77
CA MET A 1 -107.05 79.43 17.03
C MET A 1 -106.61 78.00 16.71
N PRO A 2 -105.49 77.77 16.01
CA PRO A 2 -105.28 77.93 14.57
C PRO A 2 -105.13 76.60 13.82
N THR A 3 -105.22 76.72 12.51
CA THR A 3 -104.89 75.81 11.40
C THR A 3 -103.50 75.15 11.48
N SER A 4 -103.39 73.89 11.03
CA SER A 4 -102.14 73.42 10.41
C SER A 4 -102.43 72.28 9.42
N THR A 5 -102.65 72.69 8.17
CA THR A 5 -102.48 71.89 6.97
C THR A 5 -101.05 71.36 6.91
N LYS A 6 -100.85 70.05 7.07
CA LYS A 6 -99.59 69.41 6.66
C LYS A 6 -99.60 69.25 5.15
N ASN A 7 -98.82 70.11 4.49
CA ASN A 7 -98.44 70.02 3.09
C ASN A 7 -98.00 68.60 2.74
N VAL A 8 -98.68 68.00 1.76
CA VAL A 8 -98.21 66.82 1.06
C VAL A 8 -97.14 67.31 0.08
N GLU A 9 -95.86 66.97 0.34
CA GLU A 9 -94.79 67.24 -0.62
C GLU A 9 -95.11 66.53 -1.94
N SER A 10 -95.20 67.30 -3.02
CA SER A 10 -95.40 66.75 -4.37
C SER A 10 -94.16 65.93 -4.75
N ILE A 11 -94.27 64.60 -4.64
CA ILE A 11 -93.24 63.68 -5.12
C ILE A 11 -93.08 63.95 -6.61
N LYS A 12 -91.89 64.37 -7.04
CA LYS A 12 -91.61 64.60 -8.45
C LYS A 12 -91.76 63.24 -9.16
N VAL A 13 -92.55 63.17 -10.22
CA VAL A 13 -92.81 61.92 -10.99
C VAL A 13 -91.51 61.19 -11.38
N ALA A 14 -90.40 61.92 -11.53
CA ALA A 14 -89.06 61.37 -11.75
C ALA A 14 -88.52 60.53 -10.58
N GLU A 15 -88.83 60.88 -9.33
CA GLU A 15 -88.43 60.12 -8.12
C GLU A 15 -89.23 58.83 -7.96
N VAL A 16 -90.52 58.83 -8.31
CA VAL A 16 -91.34 57.61 -8.34
C VAL A 16 -90.80 56.63 -9.37
N ARG A 17 -90.54 57.10 -10.60
CA ARG A 17 -89.96 56.26 -11.66
C ARG A 17 -88.57 55.73 -11.31
N LYS A 18 -87.75 56.52 -10.59
CA LYS A 18 -86.45 56.06 -10.10
C LYS A 18 -86.60 54.95 -9.05
N ARG A 19 -87.59 55.08 -8.15
CA ARG A 19 -87.91 54.04 -7.14
C ARG A 19 -88.50 52.78 -7.76
N GLU A 20 -89.37 52.91 -8.76
CA GLU A 20 -89.90 51.78 -9.53
C GLU A 20 -88.78 51.02 -10.24
N LYS A 21 -87.86 51.73 -10.89
CA LYS A 21 -86.71 51.10 -11.53
C LYS A 21 -85.81 50.36 -10.52
N THR A 22 -85.56 50.94 -9.34
CA THR A 22 -84.80 50.25 -8.29
C THR A 22 -85.55 49.05 -7.70
N LEU A 23 -86.88 49.06 -7.71
CA LEU A 23 -87.71 47.95 -7.26
C LEU A 23 -87.69 46.81 -8.29
N GLU A 24 -87.77 47.13 -9.58
CA GLU A 24 -87.61 46.16 -10.67
C GLU A 24 -86.21 45.53 -10.64
N GLU A 25 -85.16 46.33 -10.43
CA GLU A 25 -83.78 45.85 -10.24
C GLU A 25 -83.69 44.93 -9.01
N ALA A 26 -84.33 45.27 -7.89
CA ALA A 26 -84.34 44.44 -6.69
C ALA A 26 -85.11 43.12 -6.86
N ILE A 27 -86.22 43.13 -7.61
CA ILE A 27 -87.00 41.92 -7.94
C ILE A 27 -86.17 41.01 -8.84
N ALA A 28 -85.54 41.54 -9.88
CA ALA A 28 -84.66 40.77 -10.76
C ALA A 28 -83.49 40.13 -9.99
N ILE A 29 -82.89 40.87 -9.04
CA ILE A 29 -81.85 40.34 -8.16
C ILE A 29 -82.40 39.23 -7.24
N HIS A 30 -83.61 39.39 -6.70
CA HIS A 30 -84.22 38.38 -5.84
C HIS A 30 -84.55 37.09 -6.59
N GLU A 31 -85.07 37.20 -7.81
CA GLU A 31 -85.32 36.04 -8.68
C GLU A 31 -84.02 35.32 -9.05
N ALA A 32 -82.97 36.07 -9.43
CA ALA A 32 -81.65 35.50 -9.70
C ALA A 32 -81.03 34.81 -8.46
N LEU A 33 -81.20 35.39 -7.26
CA LEU A 33 -80.77 34.77 -6.00
C LEU A 33 -81.55 33.49 -5.69
N LYS A 34 -82.85 33.46 -5.98
CA LYS A 34 -83.70 32.29 -5.78
C LYS A 34 -83.31 31.14 -6.70
N GLU A 35 -83.03 31.44 -7.97
CA GLU A 35 -82.48 30.45 -8.91
C GLU A 35 -81.12 29.94 -8.46
N ALA A 36 -80.20 30.83 -8.07
CA ALA A 36 -78.90 30.45 -7.55
C ALA A 36 -78.99 29.57 -6.29
N TYR A 37 -79.91 29.89 -5.37
CA TYR A 37 -80.16 29.07 -4.18
C TYR A 37 -80.66 27.67 -4.54
N SER A 38 -81.60 27.56 -5.48
CA SER A 38 -82.11 26.26 -5.94
C SER A 38 -81.02 25.39 -6.57
N HIS A 39 -80.08 25.99 -7.30
CA HIS A 39 -78.92 25.29 -7.86
C HIS A 39 -77.95 24.81 -6.78
N ILE A 40 -77.71 25.63 -5.74
CA ILE A 40 -76.87 25.25 -4.61
C ILE A 40 -77.51 24.10 -3.82
N GLU A 41 -78.82 24.17 -3.58
CA GLU A 41 -79.56 23.13 -2.85
C GLU A 41 -79.52 21.79 -3.60
N ALA A 42 -79.73 21.81 -4.92
CA ALA A 42 -79.56 20.64 -5.77
C ALA A 42 -78.13 20.08 -5.73
N ALA A 43 -77.11 20.95 -5.79
CA ALA A 43 -75.70 20.54 -5.70
C ALA A 43 -75.38 19.92 -4.33
N VAL A 44 -75.89 20.48 -3.22
CA VAL A 44 -75.71 19.92 -1.88
C VAL A 44 -76.38 18.54 -1.78
N GLY A 45 -77.58 18.36 -2.34
CA GLY A 45 -78.24 17.06 -2.41
C GLY A 45 -77.37 16.00 -3.12
N THR A 46 -76.82 16.34 -4.28
CA THR A 46 -75.94 15.40 -5.03
C THR A 46 -74.67 15.05 -4.25
N GLN A 47 -74.07 16.01 -3.53
CA GLN A 47 -72.88 15.77 -2.71
C GLN A 47 -73.18 14.89 -1.49
N GLN A 48 -74.37 15.03 -0.88
CA GLN A 48 -74.80 14.19 0.22
C GLN A 48 -75.01 12.72 -0.21
N ASP A 49 -75.56 12.49 -1.39
CA ASP A 49 -75.74 11.14 -1.93
C ASP A 49 -74.41 10.46 -2.27
N LEU A 50 -73.45 11.22 -2.81
CA LEU A 50 -72.10 10.73 -3.09
C LEU A 50 -71.37 10.36 -1.79
N LEU A 51 -71.51 11.17 -0.74
CA LEU A 51 -70.92 10.90 0.57
C LEU A 51 -71.52 9.65 1.22
N ARG A 52 -72.84 9.42 1.10
CA ARG A 52 -73.49 8.17 1.57
C ARG A 52 -72.95 6.94 0.84
N THR A 53 -72.74 7.06 -0.47
CA THR A 53 -72.20 5.97 -1.29
C THR A 53 -70.77 5.62 -0.88
N LEU A 54 -69.91 6.63 -0.69
CA LEU A 54 -68.54 6.45 -0.20
C LEU A 54 -68.50 5.82 1.20
N LEU A 55 -69.36 6.27 2.12
CA LEU A 55 -69.42 5.71 3.48
C LEU A 55 -69.74 4.21 3.45
N THR A 56 -70.68 3.81 2.60
CA THR A 56 -71.07 2.41 2.42
C THR A 56 -69.90 1.59 1.87
N SER A 57 -69.16 2.12 0.90
CA SER A 57 -67.98 1.44 0.33
C SER A 57 -66.86 1.28 1.37
N VAL A 58 -66.61 2.29 2.20
CA VAL A 58 -65.62 2.20 3.29
C VAL A 58 -66.02 1.15 4.31
N GLN A 59 -67.31 1.05 4.65
CA GLN A 59 -67.80 0.00 5.56
C GLN A 59 -67.59 -1.40 4.97
N GLN A 60 -67.92 -1.60 3.70
CA GLN A 60 -67.71 -2.88 3.01
C GLN A 60 -66.23 -3.28 2.97
N LEU A 61 -65.34 -2.34 2.62
CA LEU A 61 -63.89 -2.59 2.63
C LEU A 61 -63.36 -2.90 4.04
N SER A 62 -63.90 -2.25 5.07
CA SER A 62 -63.55 -2.53 6.46
C SER A 62 -63.97 -3.93 6.88
N GLU A 63 -65.16 -4.39 6.48
CA GLU A 63 -65.65 -5.74 6.76
C GLU A 63 -64.85 -6.80 6.01
N GLU A 64 -64.52 -6.54 4.74
CA GLU A 64 -63.65 -7.42 3.95
C GLU A 64 -62.26 -7.53 4.56
N HIS A 65 -61.69 -6.40 5.02
CA HIS A 65 -60.41 -6.40 5.71
C HIS A 65 -60.45 -7.19 7.02
N LEU A 66 -61.53 -7.07 7.80
CA LEU A 66 -61.73 -7.86 9.03
C LEU A 66 -61.89 -9.35 8.72
N TYR A 67 -62.61 -9.69 7.66
CA TYR A 67 -62.79 -11.07 7.21
C TYR A 67 -61.47 -11.69 6.76
N LEU A 68 -60.70 -10.99 5.93
CA LEU A 68 -59.36 -11.42 5.51
C LEU A 68 -58.43 -11.55 6.71
N ALA A 69 -58.42 -10.57 7.63
CA ALA A 69 -57.61 -10.62 8.84
C ALA A 69 -57.98 -11.79 9.77
N ALA A 70 -59.26 -12.18 9.81
CA ALA A 70 -59.72 -13.35 10.57
C ALA A 70 -59.41 -14.69 9.86
N GLN A 71 -59.27 -14.68 8.54
CA GLN A 71 -58.83 -15.85 7.76
C GLN A 71 -57.32 -16.06 7.79
N LEU A 72 -56.54 -15.03 8.10
CA LEU A 72 -55.14 -15.21 8.47
C LEU A 72 -55.09 -15.99 9.78
N PRO A 73 -54.42 -17.16 9.82
CA PRO A 73 -54.16 -17.85 11.08
C PRO A 73 -53.42 -16.87 11.99
N GLY A 74 -54.02 -16.53 13.14
CA GLY A 74 -53.45 -15.57 14.09
C GLY A 74 -52.01 -15.91 14.40
N THR A 75 -51.10 -14.94 14.25
CA THR A 75 -49.66 -15.04 14.57
C THR A 75 -49.12 -16.43 14.32
N VAL A 76 -48.84 -16.73 13.05
CA VAL A 76 -47.91 -17.81 12.71
C VAL A 76 -46.57 -17.40 13.31
N SER A 77 -46.35 -17.71 14.60
CA SER A 77 -45.03 -17.97 15.16
C SER A 77 -44.54 -19.17 14.37
N SER A 78 -43.98 -18.83 13.22
CA SER A 78 -43.56 -19.81 12.24
C SER A 78 -42.28 -20.42 12.80
N PRO A 79 -42.09 -21.75 12.77
CA PRO A 79 -40.76 -22.34 12.99
C PRO A 79 -39.69 -21.66 12.12
N LEU A 80 -40.07 -21.03 10.99
CA LEU A 80 -39.20 -20.21 10.15
C LEU A 80 -38.74 -18.89 10.82
N GLN A 81 -39.56 -18.25 11.66
CA GLN A 81 -39.14 -17.04 12.39
C GLN A 81 -38.11 -17.38 13.47
N ASP A 82 -38.30 -18.50 14.16
CA ASP A 82 -37.32 -19.01 15.11
C ASP A 82 -36.02 -19.43 14.40
N GLU A 83 -36.12 -20.00 13.20
CA GLU A 83 -34.97 -20.38 12.37
C GLU A 83 -34.21 -19.14 11.84
N ILE A 84 -34.92 -18.12 11.33
CA ILE A 84 -34.32 -16.83 10.94
C ILE A 84 -33.59 -16.20 12.14
N THR A 85 -34.22 -16.21 13.33
CA THR A 85 -33.61 -15.64 14.54
C THR A 85 -32.33 -16.40 14.92
N ARG A 86 -32.27 -17.72 14.73
CA ARG A 86 -31.06 -18.53 14.95
C ARG A 86 -29.97 -18.20 13.93
N GLU A 87 -30.32 -18.14 12.65
CA GLU A 87 -29.36 -17.79 11.59
C GLU A 87 -28.79 -16.38 11.78
N GLU A 88 -29.61 -15.40 12.17
CA GLU A 88 -29.14 -14.04 12.49
C GLU A 88 -28.14 -14.04 13.66
N LEU A 89 -28.39 -14.87 14.68
CA LEU A 89 -27.50 -15.01 15.84
C LEU A 89 -26.17 -15.66 15.44
N ASP A 90 -26.21 -16.68 14.58
CA ASP A 90 -25.00 -17.35 14.07
C ASP A 90 -24.21 -16.48 13.09
N LEU A 91 -24.87 -15.71 12.22
CA LEU A 91 -24.23 -14.67 11.41
C LEU A 91 -23.58 -13.61 12.30
N GLY A 92 -24.21 -13.24 13.42
CA GLY A 92 -23.64 -12.34 14.41
C GLY A 92 -22.37 -12.91 15.08
N LYS A 93 -22.31 -14.22 15.34
CA LYS A 93 -21.08 -14.88 15.83
C LYS A 93 -19.99 -14.89 14.77
N LEU A 94 -20.33 -15.29 13.54
CA LEU A 94 -19.38 -15.32 12.42
C LEU A 94 -18.81 -13.94 12.10
N ASP A 95 -19.61 -12.87 12.19
CA ASP A 95 -19.11 -11.50 11.98
C ASP A 95 -18.17 -11.06 13.11
N LYS A 96 -18.44 -11.44 14.37
CA LYS A 96 -17.53 -11.20 15.49
C LYS A 96 -16.21 -11.94 15.32
N GLU A 97 -16.26 -13.22 14.92
CA GLU A 97 -15.07 -14.02 14.63
C GLU A 97 -14.28 -13.43 13.47
N ARG A 98 -14.94 -13.10 12.35
CA ARG A 98 -14.32 -12.45 11.19
C ARG A 98 -13.63 -11.15 11.59
N LYS A 99 -14.28 -10.30 12.40
CA LYS A 99 -13.69 -9.05 12.92
C LYS A 99 -12.46 -9.32 13.77
N ALA A 100 -12.51 -10.30 14.66
CA ALA A 100 -11.37 -10.69 15.50
C ALA A 100 -10.19 -11.22 14.66
N LEU A 101 -10.45 -12.11 13.69
CA LEU A 101 -9.42 -12.62 12.78
C LEU A 101 -8.84 -11.51 11.90
N ALA A 102 -9.66 -10.61 11.38
CA ALA A 102 -9.21 -9.48 10.57
C ALA A 102 -8.33 -8.51 11.37
N GLU A 103 -8.63 -8.31 12.65
CA GLU A 103 -7.82 -7.49 13.55
C GLU A 103 -6.47 -8.16 13.86
N ASN A 104 -6.46 -9.45 14.16
CA ASN A 104 -5.23 -10.22 14.37
C ASN A 104 -4.34 -10.22 13.12
N TYR A 105 -4.95 -10.39 11.95
CA TYR A 105 -4.26 -10.30 10.67
C TYR A 105 -3.65 -8.91 10.44
N ARG A 106 -4.40 -7.83 10.70
CA ARG A 106 -3.90 -6.45 10.60
C ARG A 106 -2.69 -6.22 11.51
N LYS A 107 -2.73 -6.72 12.75
CA LYS A 107 -1.60 -6.66 13.68
C LYS A 107 -0.38 -7.41 13.16
N ALA A 108 -0.56 -8.64 12.66
CA ALA A 108 0.52 -9.43 12.09
C ALA A 108 1.17 -8.74 10.87
N VAL A 109 0.35 -8.16 9.99
CA VAL A 109 0.84 -7.37 8.84
C VAL A 109 1.61 -6.13 9.31
N GLY A 110 1.13 -5.42 10.34
CA GLY A 110 1.84 -4.27 10.92
C GLY A 110 3.23 -4.64 11.45
N VAL A 111 3.34 -5.72 12.23
CA VAL A 111 4.63 -6.21 12.74
C VAL A 111 5.57 -6.61 11.59
N ALA A 112 5.04 -7.26 10.56
CA ALA A 112 5.84 -7.62 9.39
C ALA A 112 6.34 -6.37 8.63
N GLN A 113 5.50 -5.34 8.47
CA GLN A 113 5.88 -4.08 7.84
C GLN A 113 6.99 -3.37 8.60
N GLU A 114 6.90 -3.29 9.93
CA GLU A 114 7.97 -2.71 10.76
C GLU A 114 9.28 -3.47 10.63
N SER A 115 9.23 -4.81 10.59
CA SER A 115 10.42 -5.64 10.39
C SER A 115 11.06 -5.39 9.02
N ILE A 116 10.24 -5.27 7.97
CA ILE A 116 10.71 -4.97 6.61
C ILE A 116 11.41 -3.61 6.58
N GLU A 117 10.86 -2.59 7.24
CA GLU A 117 11.46 -1.25 7.29
C GLU A 117 12.81 -1.25 8.01
N ARG A 118 12.95 -1.98 9.13
CA ARG A 118 14.24 -2.12 9.82
C ARG A 118 15.29 -2.83 8.97
N ILE A 119 14.90 -3.91 8.28
CA ILE A 119 15.78 -4.64 7.36
C ILE A 119 16.19 -3.74 6.20
N ARG A 120 15.25 -2.96 5.65
CA ARG A 120 15.47 -2.00 4.57
C ARG A 120 16.56 -0.99 4.92
N GLU A 121 16.44 -0.33 6.06
CA GLU A 121 17.40 0.68 6.53
C GLU A 121 18.78 0.05 6.79
N SER A 122 18.83 -1.07 7.52
CA SER A 122 20.09 -1.78 7.78
C SER A 122 20.79 -2.24 6.50
N LEU A 123 20.03 -2.75 5.53
CA LEU A 123 20.57 -3.17 4.23
C LEU A 123 21.09 -1.97 3.42
N ALA A 124 20.35 -0.86 3.40
CA ALA A 124 20.75 0.38 2.74
C ALA A 124 22.14 0.84 3.23
N ASP A 125 22.26 0.91 4.56
CA ASP A 125 23.47 1.38 5.22
C ASP A 125 24.65 0.44 4.98
N ARG A 126 24.43 -0.88 5.03
CA ARG A 126 25.48 -1.87 4.79
C ARG A 126 25.96 -1.81 3.33
N ILE A 127 25.05 -1.78 2.36
CA ILE A 127 25.41 -1.67 0.94
C ILE A 127 26.19 -0.39 0.69
N ALA A 128 25.69 0.77 1.15
CA ALA A 128 26.36 2.05 0.98
C ALA A 128 27.78 2.00 1.55
N ARG A 129 27.96 1.49 2.78
CA ARG A 129 29.28 1.35 3.40
C ARG A 129 30.24 0.47 2.60
N TYR A 130 29.81 -0.70 2.11
CA TYR A 130 30.69 -1.56 1.30
C TYR A 130 30.99 -0.92 -0.06
N ALA A 131 30.00 -0.31 -0.70
CA ALA A 131 30.14 0.31 -2.02
C ALA A 131 31.02 1.59 -2.00
N GLU A 132 30.87 2.46 -1.00
CA GLU A 132 31.68 3.68 -0.86
C GLU A 132 33.17 3.37 -0.63
N ARG A 133 33.45 2.34 0.18
CA ARG A 133 34.83 1.87 0.38
C ARG A 133 35.44 1.32 -0.89
N PHE A 134 34.60 0.75 -1.75
CA PHE A 134 35.03 0.20 -3.03
C PHE A 134 35.29 1.32 -4.05
N LEU A 135 34.27 2.15 -4.28
CA LEU A 135 34.16 3.02 -5.44
C LEU A 135 34.78 4.40 -5.21
N GLN A 136 35.09 4.80 -3.96
CA GLN A 136 35.52 6.16 -3.58
C GLN A 136 34.54 7.28 -4.01
N GLU A 137 33.34 6.89 -4.42
CA GLU A 137 32.22 7.74 -4.76
C GLU A 137 31.21 7.65 -3.63
N SER A 138 30.41 8.71 -3.42
CA SER A 138 29.32 8.65 -2.45
C SER A 138 28.18 7.83 -3.03
N VAL A 139 27.84 6.73 -2.35
CA VAL A 139 26.81 5.78 -2.78
C VAL A 139 25.64 5.83 -1.80
N SER A 140 24.44 6.06 -2.31
CA SER A 140 23.21 5.94 -1.52
C SER A 140 22.28 4.91 -2.13
N VAL A 141 21.59 4.15 -1.27
CA VAL A 141 20.56 3.19 -1.68
C VAL A 141 19.20 3.82 -1.44
N ARG A 142 18.43 3.99 -2.51
CA ARG A 142 17.07 4.55 -2.45
C ARG A 142 16.06 3.45 -2.67
N PHE A 143 15.20 3.24 -1.69
CA PHE A 143 14.11 2.29 -1.81
C PHE A 143 12.88 2.97 -2.41
N GLU A 144 12.36 2.39 -3.48
CA GLU A 144 11.09 2.76 -4.09
C GLU A 144 9.99 1.84 -3.53
N ARG A 145 8.82 2.41 -3.19
CA ARG A 145 7.64 1.64 -2.78
C ARG A 145 6.85 1.19 -4.00
N ASN A 146 7.48 0.46 -4.89
CA ASN A 146 6.89 0.16 -6.19
C ASN A 146 6.71 -1.35 -6.38
N SER A 147 5.64 -1.87 -5.79
CA SER A 147 4.69 -2.81 -6.39
C SER A 147 3.78 -3.34 -5.27
N PRO A 148 2.50 -2.96 -5.24
CA PRO A 148 1.55 -3.55 -4.30
C PRO A 148 1.33 -5.02 -4.66
N PHE A 149 1.89 -5.93 -3.87
CA PHE A 149 1.66 -7.36 -3.99
C PHE A 149 0.34 -7.70 -3.30
N SER A 150 -0.63 -8.20 -4.06
CA SER A 150 -1.90 -8.69 -3.53
C SER A 150 -1.69 -10.07 -2.90
N LEU A 151 -1.87 -10.19 -1.60
CA LEU A 151 -2.00 -11.50 -0.96
C LEU A 151 -3.30 -12.17 -1.42
N ALA A 152 -3.26 -13.49 -1.60
CA ALA A 152 -4.38 -14.29 -2.13
C ALA A 152 -5.71 -14.12 -1.36
N THR A 153 -5.66 -13.59 -0.14
CA THR A 153 -6.82 -13.33 0.72
C THR A 153 -7.54 -12.00 0.41
N GLY A 154 -7.00 -11.12 -0.45
CA GLY A 154 -7.67 -9.89 -0.90
C GLY A 154 -7.80 -8.77 0.15
N VAL A 155 -7.52 -9.05 1.42
CA VAL A 155 -7.75 -8.15 2.57
C VAL A 155 -6.63 -7.11 2.73
N SER A 156 -5.43 -7.33 2.19
CA SER A 156 -4.31 -6.38 2.32
C SER A 156 -3.29 -6.49 1.19
N LYS A 157 -2.76 -5.34 0.76
CA LYS A 157 -1.63 -5.22 -0.15
C LYS A 157 -0.35 -5.13 0.68
N VAL A 158 0.64 -5.95 0.38
CA VAL A 158 2.00 -5.82 0.94
C VAL A 158 2.88 -5.19 -0.13
N ASN A 159 3.56 -4.10 0.21
CA ASN A 159 4.51 -3.49 -0.70
C ASN A 159 5.84 -4.22 -0.56
N ILE A 160 6.30 -4.85 -1.64
CA ILE A 160 7.64 -5.41 -1.68
C ILE A 160 8.61 -4.25 -1.98
N PRO A 161 9.58 -3.97 -1.11
CA PRO A 161 10.51 -2.87 -1.33
C PRO A 161 11.43 -3.21 -2.49
N THR A 162 11.52 -2.32 -3.47
CA THR A 162 12.55 -2.35 -4.51
C THR A 162 13.56 -1.26 -4.20
N PHE A 163 14.84 -1.46 -4.55
CA PHE A 163 15.85 -0.43 -4.35
C PHE A 163 16.59 -0.09 -5.63
N ARG A 164 17.10 1.13 -5.67
CA ARG A 164 17.99 1.64 -6.69
C ARG A 164 19.23 2.22 -6.04
N VAL A 165 20.36 2.04 -6.71
CA VAL A 165 21.62 2.63 -6.29
C VAL A 165 21.77 4.00 -6.95
N ALA A 166 22.06 5.01 -6.14
CA ALA A 166 22.39 6.35 -6.57
C ALA A 166 23.86 6.63 -6.24
N MET A 167 24.61 7.15 -7.20
CA MET A 167 26.04 7.35 -7.08
C MET A 167 26.45 8.71 -7.64
N THR A 168 27.49 9.31 -7.08
CA THR A 168 28.18 10.43 -7.73
C THR A 168 28.89 9.97 -9.01
N SER A 169 29.35 10.90 -9.82
CA SER A 169 30.22 10.63 -10.98
C SER A 169 31.46 11.50 -10.84
N GLY A 170 32.61 11.07 -11.36
CA GLY A 170 33.83 11.90 -11.38
C GLY A 170 33.65 13.30 -11.99
N THR A 171 32.58 13.51 -12.78
CA THR A 171 32.23 14.81 -13.39
C THR A 171 31.10 15.57 -12.68
N HIS A 172 30.37 14.94 -11.74
CA HIS A 172 29.20 15.54 -11.10
C HIS A 172 29.17 15.23 -9.60
N ALA A 173 29.23 16.29 -8.78
CA ALA A 173 29.13 16.21 -7.33
C ALA A 173 27.71 15.81 -6.84
N THR A 174 26.70 15.81 -7.71
CA THR A 174 25.34 15.39 -7.38
C THR A 174 25.10 13.91 -7.70
N GLN A 175 24.53 13.17 -6.74
CA GLN A 175 24.19 11.75 -6.90
C GLN A 175 23.13 11.56 -7.99
N GLN A 176 23.42 10.71 -8.96
CA GLN A 176 22.51 10.31 -10.03
C GLN A 176 22.02 8.89 -9.78
N VAL A 177 20.71 8.68 -9.92
CA VAL A 177 20.11 7.34 -9.84
C VAL A 177 20.48 6.57 -11.09
N ARG A 178 21.11 5.41 -10.92
CA ARG A 178 21.50 4.54 -12.03
C ARG A 178 20.28 3.68 -12.40
N THR A 179 19.59 4.06 -13.48
CA THR A 179 18.32 3.45 -13.91
C THR A 179 18.48 2.40 -15.00
N SER A 180 19.62 2.41 -15.70
CA SER A 180 19.95 1.49 -16.80
C SER A 180 21.23 0.72 -16.50
N GLU A 181 21.29 -0.52 -16.96
CA GLU A 181 22.50 -1.34 -16.89
C GLU A 181 23.70 -0.69 -17.60
N THR A 182 23.46 0.14 -18.61
CA THR A 182 24.51 0.88 -19.34
C THR A 182 25.03 2.12 -18.61
N SER A 183 24.44 2.46 -17.46
CA SER A 183 24.78 3.67 -16.71
C SER A 183 25.99 3.51 -15.79
N VAL A 184 26.58 2.31 -15.72
CA VAL A 184 27.78 1.98 -14.93
C VAL A 184 28.73 1.14 -15.77
N SER A 185 30.03 1.31 -15.57
CA SER A 185 31.06 0.46 -16.20
C SER A 185 30.95 -0.99 -15.68
N GLU A 186 31.49 -1.94 -16.44
CA GLU A 186 31.44 -3.37 -16.09
C GLU A 186 32.07 -3.65 -14.73
N SER A 187 33.27 -3.11 -14.46
CA SER A 187 33.91 -3.24 -13.16
C SER A 187 33.07 -2.66 -12.02
N GLN A 188 32.41 -1.51 -12.22
CA GLN A 188 31.48 -0.94 -11.23
C GLN A 188 30.27 -1.84 -10.92
N LYS A 189 29.73 -2.56 -11.92
CA LYS A 189 28.63 -3.50 -11.70
C LYS A 189 29.05 -4.63 -10.78
N GLU A 190 30.22 -5.20 -11.05
CA GLU A 190 30.75 -6.30 -10.25
C GLU A 190 31.05 -5.86 -8.81
N PHE A 191 31.51 -4.63 -8.63
CA PHE A 191 31.73 -4.06 -7.30
C PHE A 191 30.44 -3.84 -6.53
N LEU A 192 29.39 -3.35 -7.20
CA LEU A 192 28.08 -3.22 -6.58
C LEU A 192 27.50 -4.59 -6.21
N ASP A 193 27.69 -5.61 -7.06
CA ASP A 193 27.27 -6.98 -6.76
C ASP A 193 28.04 -7.57 -5.57
N LEU A 194 29.37 -7.44 -5.55
CA LEU A 194 30.18 -7.90 -4.42
C LEU A 194 29.82 -7.17 -3.12
N ALA A 195 29.68 -5.84 -3.17
CA ALA A 195 29.26 -5.03 -2.02
C ALA A 195 27.87 -5.45 -1.52
N PHE A 196 26.93 -5.74 -2.43
CA PHE A 196 25.61 -6.24 -2.09
C PHE A 196 25.68 -7.61 -1.40
N ARG A 197 26.44 -8.56 -1.96
CA ARG A 197 26.62 -9.89 -1.34
C ARG A 197 27.22 -9.78 0.05
N LEU A 198 28.28 -9.00 0.21
CA LEU A 198 28.90 -8.78 1.53
C LEU A 198 27.94 -8.09 2.50
N ALA A 199 27.13 -7.12 2.05
CA ALA A 199 26.13 -6.46 2.88
C ALA A 199 25.05 -7.42 3.39
N VAL A 200 24.51 -8.27 2.51
CA VAL A 200 23.51 -9.29 2.86
C VAL A 200 24.11 -10.30 3.84
N LEU A 201 25.31 -10.80 3.53
CA LEU A 201 26.04 -11.73 4.38
C LEU A 201 26.30 -11.14 5.77
N ASP A 202 26.76 -9.90 5.85
CA ASP A 202 27.00 -9.18 7.10
C ASP A 202 25.71 -8.93 7.89
N MET A 203 24.59 -8.69 7.21
CA MET A 203 23.26 -8.51 7.83
C MET A 203 22.70 -9.83 8.39
N VAL A 204 22.82 -10.93 7.64
CA VAL A 204 22.27 -12.24 8.02
C VAL A 204 23.10 -12.89 9.11
N THR A 205 24.42 -12.70 9.06
CA THR A 205 25.30 -13.29 10.05
C THR A 205 25.40 -12.47 11.31
N ASP A 206 25.39 -11.13 11.24
CA ASP A 206 25.56 -10.23 12.39
C ASP A 206 26.75 -10.69 13.28
N ASP A 207 26.48 -11.41 14.38
CA ASP A 207 27.45 -12.03 15.32
C ASP A 207 27.62 -13.56 15.18
N GLY A 208 27.19 -14.16 14.07
CA GLY A 208 27.26 -15.58 13.76
C GLY A 208 28.59 -16.02 13.16
N ALA A 209 28.91 -17.31 13.25
CA ALA A 209 30.06 -17.88 12.55
C ALA A 209 29.74 -18.02 11.05
N MET A 210 30.74 -17.73 10.22
CA MET A 210 30.59 -17.71 8.77
C MET A 210 31.85 -18.20 8.10
N THR A 211 31.70 -18.90 6.98
CA THR A 211 32.79 -19.08 6.02
C THR A 211 32.37 -18.54 4.66
N LEU A 212 33.14 -17.60 4.13
CA LEU A 212 33.02 -17.09 2.76
C LEU A 212 34.12 -17.74 1.91
N ILE A 213 33.74 -18.38 0.81
CA ILE A 213 34.68 -18.93 -0.17
C ILE A 213 34.59 -18.07 -1.42
N VAL A 214 35.72 -17.54 -1.87
CA VAL A 214 35.81 -16.67 -3.05
C VAL A 214 36.80 -17.27 -4.03
N GLU A 215 36.34 -17.59 -5.23
CA GLU A 215 37.21 -18.10 -6.27
C GLU A 215 37.76 -16.94 -7.11
N THR A 216 39.09 -16.84 -7.20
CA THR A 216 39.82 -15.88 -8.05
C THR A 216 39.17 -14.49 -8.09
N PRO A 217 39.05 -13.78 -6.94
CA PRO A 217 38.37 -12.50 -6.87
C PRO A 217 38.96 -11.42 -7.78
N GLU A 218 40.16 -11.60 -8.30
CA GLU A 218 40.84 -10.68 -9.21
C GLU A 218 40.46 -10.84 -10.69
N ALA A 219 39.85 -11.96 -11.09
CA ALA A 219 39.73 -12.33 -12.50
C ALA A 219 38.93 -11.32 -13.33
N SER A 220 38.05 -10.57 -12.67
CA SER A 220 37.14 -9.62 -13.28
C SER A 220 37.40 -8.17 -12.85
N LEU A 221 38.47 -7.94 -12.07
CA LEU A 221 38.79 -6.63 -11.52
C LEU A 221 39.98 -5.98 -12.23
N ASP A 222 39.86 -4.68 -12.51
CA ASP A 222 41.00 -3.89 -12.95
C ASP A 222 42.07 -3.81 -11.85
N THR A 223 43.34 -3.69 -12.25
CA THR A 223 44.50 -3.60 -11.34
C THR A 223 44.37 -2.50 -10.30
N TRP A 224 43.74 -1.38 -10.66
CA TRP A 224 43.49 -0.26 -9.74
C TRP A 224 42.56 -0.62 -8.56
N PHE A 225 41.67 -1.59 -8.75
CA PHE A 225 40.65 -1.96 -7.77
C PHE A 225 40.96 -3.26 -7.02
N MET A 226 41.90 -4.09 -7.50
CA MET A 226 42.31 -5.34 -6.85
C MET A 226 42.68 -5.14 -5.37
N GLU A 227 43.47 -4.10 -5.07
CA GLU A 227 43.91 -3.79 -3.71
C GLU A 227 42.72 -3.53 -2.76
N ARG A 228 41.73 -2.78 -3.25
CA ARG A 228 40.54 -2.43 -2.46
C ARG A 228 39.62 -3.60 -2.24
N ALA A 229 39.42 -4.43 -3.27
CA ALA A 229 38.63 -5.64 -3.15
C ALA A 229 39.23 -6.58 -2.09
N ALA A 230 40.54 -6.78 -2.15
CA ALA A 230 41.28 -7.57 -1.19
C ALA A 230 41.17 -7.02 0.25
N ASP A 231 41.37 -5.70 0.42
CA ASP A 231 41.22 -5.03 1.72
C ASP A 231 39.79 -5.13 2.26
N LEU A 232 38.78 -5.02 1.40
CA LEU A 232 37.37 -5.16 1.77
C LEU A 232 37.04 -6.56 2.25
N ILE A 233 37.52 -7.57 1.52
CA ILE A 233 37.35 -9.00 1.87
C ILE A 233 38.07 -9.31 3.19
N ARG A 234 39.27 -8.78 3.40
CA ARG A 234 40.01 -8.92 4.66
C ARG A 234 39.27 -8.26 5.82
N ASP A 235 38.78 -7.05 5.62
CA ASP A 235 38.04 -6.32 6.64
C ASP A 235 36.72 -7.03 6.98
N PHE A 236 36.06 -7.62 5.98
CA PHE A 236 34.90 -8.47 6.22
C PHE A 236 35.23 -9.68 7.12
N ALA A 237 36.40 -10.31 6.92
CA ALA A 237 36.88 -11.43 7.73
C ALA A 237 37.21 -11.05 9.17
N THR A 238 37.65 -9.80 9.40
CA THR A 238 38.12 -9.31 10.72
C THR A 238 37.04 -8.58 11.53
N ARG A 239 35.87 -8.30 10.93
CA ARG A 239 34.72 -7.70 11.60
C ARG A 239 34.04 -8.70 12.54
N GLY A 240 33.81 -8.28 13.79
CA GLY A 240 33.10 -9.05 14.83
C GLY A 240 34.06 -9.66 15.85
N SER A 241 34.18 -9.04 17.02
CA SER A 241 35.18 -9.39 18.05
C SER A 241 34.84 -10.65 18.86
N SER A 242 33.73 -11.36 18.59
CA SER A 242 33.27 -12.47 19.46
C SER A 242 33.10 -13.83 18.77
N LYS A 243 32.95 -13.92 17.44
CA LYS A 243 32.83 -15.19 16.70
C LYS A 243 33.57 -15.16 15.35
N GLN A 244 34.14 -16.31 14.97
CA GLN A 244 35.03 -16.45 13.80
C GLN A 244 34.27 -16.33 12.47
N ARG A 245 34.50 -15.23 11.75
CA ARG A 245 34.32 -15.17 10.30
C ARG A 245 35.59 -15.72 9.64
N ARG A 246 35.45 -16.57 8.63
CA ARG A 246 36.55 -17.16 7.87
C ARG A 246 36.37 -16.81 6.40
N VAL A 247 37.45 -16.37 5.76
CA VAL A 247 37.48 -16.20 4.32
C VAL A 247 38.49 -17.17 3.75
N ILE A 248 38.09 -17.91 2.73
CA ILE A 248 38.96 -18.75 1.91
C ILE A 248 38.91 -18.17 0.51
N ALA A 249 40.04 -17.68 0.02
CA ALA A 249 40.14 -17.14 -1.32
C ALA A 249 41.16 -17.96 -2.14
N THR A 250 40.84 -18.26 -3.39
CA THR A 250 41.84 -18.68 -4.37
C THR A 250 42.32 -17.46 -5.14
N SER A 251 43.61 -17.40 -5.48
CA SER A 251 44.16 -16.27 -6.22
C SER A 251 45.31 -16.74 -7.11
N ASN A 252 45.44 -16.09 -8.26
CA ASN A 252 46.56 -16.22 -9.17
C ASN A 252 47.82 -15.61 -8.54
N LEU A 253 48.92 -16.35 -8.69
CA LEU A 253 50.21 -15.95 -8.13
C LEU A 253 50.87 -14.79 -8.92
N ASN A 254 50.65 -14.72 -10.24
CA ASN A 254 51.40 -13.83 -11.11
C ASN A 254 50.74 -12.45 -11.21
N GLY A 255 51.49 -11.40 -10.87
CA GLY A 255 51.15 -10.01 -11.21
C GLY A 255 49.93 -9.45 -10.47
N THR A 256 49.48 -10.09 -9.39
CA THR A 256 48.34 -9.64 -8.59
C THR A 256 48.82 -9.04 -7.27
N THR A 257 48.19 -7.95 -6.84
CA THR A 257 48.36 -7.40 -5.48
C THR A 257 47.39 -8.03 -4.48
N MET A 258 46.48 -8.89 -4.98
CA MET A 258 45.39 -9.54 -4.25
C MET A 258 45.87 -10.31 -3.01
N ILE A 259 46.84 -11.22 -3.17
CA ILE A 259 47.36 -12.07 -2.08
C ILE A 259 47.92 -11.20 -0.94
N GLY A 260 48.69 -10.17 -1.29
CA GLY A 260 49.27 -9.24 -0.32
C GLY A 260 48.19 -8.54 0.51
N HIS A 261 47.22 -7.89 -0.14
CA HIS A 261 46.17 -7.15 0.56
C HIS A 261 45.22 -8.04 1.37
N LEU A 262 44.89 -9.24 0.87
CA LEU A 262 44.10 -10.24 1.61
C LEU A 262 44.79 -10.65 2.92
N LEU A 263 46.11 -10.81 2.88
CA LEU A 263 46.92 -11.14 4.06
C LEU A 263 47.26 -9.93 4.94
N GLY A 264 46.80 -8.72 4.58
CA GLY A 264 47.16 -7.48 5.30
C GLY A 264 48.62 -7.08 5.11
N ARG A 265 49.19 -7.43 3.95
CA ARG A 265 50.59 -7.25 3.57
C ARG A 265 50.69 -6.54 2.21
N PRO A 266 50.39 -5.23 2.13
CA PRO A 266 50.67 -4.47 0.92
C PRO A 266 52.17 -4.55 0.58
N ALA A 267 52.48 -4.36 -0.71
CA ALA A 267 53.82 -4.57 -1.27
C ALA A 267 54.93 -3.94 -0.41
N GLY A 268 55.93 -4.73 -0.02
CA GLY A 268 57.05 -4.29 0.81
C GLY A 268 57.01 -4.70 2.29
N SER A 269 55.92 -5.29 2.79
CA SER A 269 55.86 -5.78 4.19
C SER A 269 56.32 -7.25 4.34
N ARG A 270 57.46 -7.43 5.02
CA ARG A 270 57.99 -8.75 5.42
C ARG A 270 57.49 -9.14 6.82
N ARG A 271 56.23 -9.59 6.91
CA ARG A 271 55.70 -10.23 8.14
C ARG A 271 55.42 -11.71 7.87
N LYS A 272 55.71 -12.57 8.86
CA LYS A 272 55.52 -14.03 8.75
C LYS A 272 54.06 -14.37 8.47
N SER A 273 53.80 -15.16 7.43
CA SER A 273 52.47 -15.71 7.15
C SER A 273 52.24 -16.89 8.10
N GLY A 274 51.52 -16.67 9.20
CA GLY A 274 51.14 -17.77 10.08
C GLY A 274 50.08 -18.63 9.40
N GLY A 275 50.41 -19.78 8.81
CA GLY A 275 49.46 -20.85 8.43
C GLY A 275 48.27 -20.49 7.50
N HIS A 276 48.19 -19.28 6.96
CA HIS A 276 47.02 -18.76 6.23
C HIS A 276 47.17 -18.82 4.70
N LEU A 277 48.27 -19.38 4.20
CA LEU A 277 48.52 -19.56 2.77
C LEU A 277 48.69 -21.04 2.45
N VAL A 278 47.89 -21.54 1.50
CA VAL A 278 47.99 -22.91 1.00
C VAL A 278 48.41 -22.86 -0.47
N ASN A 279 49.57 -23.43 -0.78
CA ASN A 279 50.02 -23.57 -2.16
C ASN A 279 49.37 -24.80 -2.80
N LEU A 280 48.32 -24.57 -3.60
CA LEU A 280 47.60 -25.65 -4.29
C LEU A 280 48.49 -26.41 -5.28
N MET A 281 49.48 -25.75 -5.89
CA MET A 281 50.39 -26.38 -6.86
C MET A 281 51.33 -27.41 -6.22
N LYS A 282 51.56 -27.32 -4.89
CA LYS A 282 52.27 -28.36 -4.13
C LYS A 282 51.39 -29.56 -3.78
N LEU A 283 50.07 -29.37 -3.75
CA LEU A 283 49.08 -30.39 -3.38
C LEU A 283 48.50 -31.12 -4.59
N THR A 284 48.60 -30.54 -5.79
CA THR A 284 48.15 -31.13 -7.05
C THR A 284 49.29 -31.78 -7.84
N ALA A 285 48.96 -32.61 -8.83
CA ALA A 285 49.94 -33.15 -9.77
C ALA A 285 50.72 -32.02 -10.45
N GLN A 286 52.04 -32.17 -10.58
CA GLN A 286 52.90 -31.11 -11.13
C GLN A 286 52.46 -30.74 -12.56
N PRO A 287 52.10 -29.47 -12.82
CA PRO A 287 51.77 -29.02 -14.16
C PRO A 287 52.99 -29.17 -15.07
N GLY A 288 52.74 -29.49 -16.34
CA GLY A 288 53.81 -29.69 -17.33
C GLY A 288 54.77 -28.52 -17.48
N VAL A 289 54.31 -27.28 -17.19
CA VAL A 289 55.10 -26.04 -17.24
C VAL A 289 56.14 -25.95 -16.12
N LEU A 290 55.86 -26.50 -14.93
CA LEU A 290 56.80 -26.50 -13.81
C LEU A 290 57.88 -27.61 -13.92
N LYS A 291 57.92 -28.35 -15.03
CA LYS A 291 59.04 -29.26 -15.35
C LYS A 291 60.29 -28.50 -15.81
N ASP A 292 60.13 -27.27 -16.29
CA ASP A 292 61.24 -26.39 -16.63
C ASP A 292 61.84 -25.77 -15.35
N LYS A 293 63.14 -25.94 -15.15
CA LYS A 293 63.87 -25.41 -13.99
C LYS A 293 63.79 -23.89 -13.88
N THR A 294 63.68 -23.18 -15.00
CA THR A 294 63.57 -21.72 -14.99
C THR A 294 62.20 -21.26 -14.51
N ALA A 295 61.13 -21.89 -15.01
CA ALA A 295 59.77 -21.63 -14.56
C ALA A 295 59.56 -22.00 -13.09
N GLN A 296 60.19 -23.10 -12.64
CA GLN A 296 60.15 -23.50 -11.23
C GLN A 296 60.86 -22.49 -10.32
N ALA A 297 62.03 -21.98 -10.71
CA ALA A 297 62.75 -20.96 -9.93
C ALA A 297 61.97 -19.65 -9.83
N LEU A 298 61.32 -19.21 -10.92
CA LEU A 298 60.46 -18.01 -10.92
C LEU A 298 59.23 -18.20 -10.04
N PHE A 299 58.63 -19.39 -10.08
CA PHE A 299 57.49 -19.73 -9.22
C PHE A 299 57.86 -19.73 -7.74
N ASP A 300 58.99 -20.36 -7.38
CA ASP A 300 59.45 -20.42 -6.00
C ASP A 300 59.82 -19.02 -5.47
N ASP A 301 60.40 -18.15 -6.30
CA ASP A 301 60.63 -16.73 -5.95
C ASP A 301 59.32 -15.99 -5.68
N GLU A 302 58.33 -16.13 -6.55
CA GLU A 302 57.04 -15.43 -6.41
C GLU A 302 56.24 -15.95 -5.21
N VAL A 303 56.19 -17.27 -4.98
CA VAL A 303 55.57 -17.86 -3.78
C VAL A 303 56.33 -17.42 -2.53
N GLY A 304 57.66 -17.39 -2.57
CA GLY A 304 58.53 -16.99 -1.46
C GLY A 304 58.21 -15.58 -0.93
N LYS A 305 57.76 -14.66 -1.78
CA LYS A 305 57.30 -13.32 -1.36
C LYS A 305 56.16 -13.37 -0.33
N TYR A 306 55.34 -14.42 -0.37
CA TYR A 306 54.14 -14.58 0.47
C TYR A 306 54.29 -15.68 1.52
N ALA A 307 54.93 -16.80 1.18
CA ALA A 307 55.07 -17.99 2.01
C ALA A 307 56.22 -17.89 3.02
N ASP A 308 57.31 -17.20 2.68
CA ASP A 308 58.54 -17.22 3.48
C ASP A 308 58.70 -15.96 4.32
N GLY A 309 58.84 -16.20 5.62
CA GLY A 309 59.74 -15.48 6.51
C GLY A 309 60.57 -16.49 7.29
#